data_AF-A0A8M1KLL7-F1
#
_entry.id   AF-A0A8M1KLL7-F1
#
_cell.length_a   1.000
_cell.length_b   1.000
_cell.length_c   1.000
_cell.angle_alpha   90.00
_cell.angle_beta   90.00
_cell.angle_gamma   90.00
#
_symmetry.space_group_name_H-M   'P 1'
#
loop_
_entity.id
_entity.type
_entity.pdbx_description
1 polymer ?
#
loop_
_entity_poly.entity_id
_entity_poly.type
_entity_poly.pdbx_seq_one_letter_code
_entity_poly.pdbx_strand_id
1 'polypeptide(L)'
;MIAVILANAVAQSLQPSIYDSIIRIKKLPYLPELGWGHHEKYNIRVEDIMVRDVRYVTLNSTYRDLHDVLLSGHLKTLALVESA
;
A
#
# COMPACT_ATOMS: atom_id res chain seq x y z
N MET A 1 2.40 -19.01 32.36
CA MET A 1 1.84 -17.99 31.44
C MET A 1 2.12 -16.56 31.87
N ILE A 2 1.86 -16.18 33.13
CA ILE A 2 2.05 -14.79 33.62
C ILE A 2 3.47 -14.26 33.39
N ALA A 3 4.50 -15.07 33.64
CA ALA A 3 5.90 -14.67 33.42
C ALA A 3 6.21 -14.31 31.96
N VAL A 4 5.65 -15.06 31.00
CA VAL A 4 5.84 -14.80 29.56
C VAL A 4 5.14 -13.50 29.14
N ILE A 5 3.96 -13.24 29.70
CA ILE A 5 3.22 -12.00 29.43
C ILE A 5 3.99 -10.78 29.95
N LEU A 6 4.50 -10.85 31.19
CA LEU A 6 5.30 -9.79 31.78
C LEU A 6 6.59 -9.56 31.00
N ALA A 7 7.30 -10.63 30.63
CA ALA A 7 8.51 -10.53 29.82
C ALA A 7 8.24 -9.89 28.45
N ASN A 8 7.15 -10.25 27.78
CA ASN A 8 6.78 -9.64 26.49
C ASN A 8 6.38 -8.17 26.63
N ALA A 9 5.65 -7.80 27.69
CA ALA A 9 5.27 -6.41 27.95
C ALA A 9 6.50 -5.53 28.18
N VAL A 10 7.51 -6.03 28.90
CA VAL A 10 8.78 -5.32 29.12
C VAL A 10 9.62 -5.28 27.84
N ALA A 11 9.74 -6.40 27.11
CA ALA A 11 10.52 -6.46 25.89
C ALA A 11 9.97 -5.53 24.79
N GLN A 12 8.65 -5.53 24.57
CA GLN A 12 8.00 -4.69 23.56
C GLN A 12 8.04 -3.19 23.89
N SER A 13 8.13 -2.82 25.18
CA SER A 13 8.26 -1.42 25.56
C SER A 13 9.68 -0.89 25.41
N LEU A 14 10.70 -1.76 25.43
CA LEU A 14 12.11 -1.38 25.35
C LEU A 14 12.73 -1.57 23.95
N GLN A 15 12.32 -2.60 23.21
CA GLN A 15 12.94 -2.97 21.94
C GLN A 15 11.91 -3.40 20.89
N PRO A 16 12.13 -3.05 19.61
CA PRO A 16 11.36 -3.62 18.52
C PRO A 16 11.63 -5.13 18.41
N SER A 17 10.70 -5.86 17.80
CA SER A 17 10.93 -7.28 17.53
C SER A 17 12.16 -7.48 16.63
N ILE A 18 12.77 -8.67 16.70
CA ILE A 18 13.92 -9.02 15.84
C ILE A 18 13.53 -8.87 14.36
N TYR A 19 12.31 -9.24 13.98
CA TYR A 19 11.81 -9.11 12.61
C TYR A 19 11.67 -7.66 12.18
N ASP A 20 11.08 -6.79 13.02
CA ASP A 20 10.99 -5.36 12.73
C ASP A 20 12.37 -4.73 12.56
N SER A 21 13.33 -5.15 13.38
CA SER A 21 14.71 -4.69 13.29
C SER A 21 15.34 -5.09 11.95
N ILE A 22 15.19 -6.36 11.53
CA ILE A 22 15.71 -6.84 10.24
C ILE A 22 15.06 -6.11 9.07
N ILE A 23 13.73 -5.96 9.09
CA ILE A 23 12.96 -5.28 8.03
C ILE A 23 13.44 -3.83 7.88
N ARG A 24 13.62 -3.11 9.00
CA ARG A 24 14.12 -1.73 9.02
C ARG A 24 15.56 -1.62 8.52
N ILE A 25 16.45 -2.50 8.98
CA ILE A 25 17.86 -2.52 8.55
C ILE A 25 17.96 -2.77 7.04
N LYS A 26 17.18 -3.75 6.53
CA LYS A 26 17.17 -4.10 5.11
C LYS A 26 16.37 -3.13 4.23
N LYS A 27 15.67 -2.15 4.82
CA LYS A 27 14.79 -1.21 4.11
C LYS A 27 13.81 -1.93 3.17
N LEU A 28 13.22 -3.03 3.63
CA LEU A 28 12.26 -3.77 2.82
C LEU A 28 10.96 -2.96 2.69
N PRO A 29 10.28 -2.99 1.52
CA PRO A 29 8.99 -2.37 1.36
C PRO A 29 7.97 -3.11 2.24
N TYR A 30 7.72 -2.57 3.43
CA TYR A 30 6.71 -3.03 4.38
C TYR A 30 5.91 -1.83 4.84
N LEU A 31 4.60 -1.98 4.94
CA LEU A 31 3.76 -1.01 5.60
C LEU A 31 3.75 -1.38 7.09
N PRO A 32 4.48 -0.68 7.98
CA PRO A 32 4.36 -0.94 9.40
C PRO A 32 2.93 -0.71 9.84
N GLU A 33 2.47 -1.53 10.78
CA GLU A 33 1.22 -1.25 11.47
C GLU A 33 1.28 0.16 12.05
N LEU A 34 0.26 0.96 11.79
CA LEU A 34 0.09 2.30 12.36
C LEU A 34 -0.30 2.16 13.84
N GLY A 35 0.59 1.57 14.62
CA GLY A 35 0.51 1.44 16.07
C GLY A 35 1.17 2.60 16.80
N TRP A 36 1.20 2.48 18.12
CA TRP A 36 1.67 3.52 19.05
C TRP A 36 3.10 3.97 18.68
N GLY A 37 3.30 5.29 18.58
CA GLY A 37 4.64 5.89 18.34
C GLY A 37 4.97 6.30 16.90
N HIS A 38 4.10 6.03 15.91
CA HIS A 38 4.33 6.41 14.52
C HIS A 38 3.47 7.61 14.06
N HIS A 39 3.25 8.60 14.93
CA HIS A 39 2.37 9.76 14.69
C HIS A 39 2.66 10.52 13.39
N GLU A 40 3.92 10.58 12.96
CA GLU A 40 4.31 11.28 11.73
C GLU A 40 3.84 10.58 10.44
N LYS A 41 3.55 9.27 10.49
CA LYS A 41 3.08 8.50 9.33
C LYS A 41 1.56 8.62 9.08
N TYR A 42 0.80 9.19 10.02
CA TYR A 42 -0.64 9.37 9.88
C TYR A 42 -1.03 10.56 9.01
N ASN A 43 -0.08 11.42 8.62
CA ASN A 43 -0.37 12.60 7.82
C ASN A 43 -0.25 12.37 6.30
N ILE A 44 0.01 11.13 5.86
CA ILE A 44 0.04 10.79 4.43
C ILE A 44 -1.37 10.41 4.00
N ARG A 45 -1.91 11.10 3.00
CA ARG A 45 -3.22 10.84 2.44
C ARG A 45 -3.09 10.17 1.08
N VAL A 46 -4.15 9.47 0.65
CA VAL A 46 -4.16 8.82 -0.67
C VAL A 46 -3.90 9.83 -1.80
N GLU A 47 -4.38 11.07 -1.62
CA GLU A 47 -4.17 12.18 -2.57
C GLU A 47 -2.71 12.56 -2.81
N ASP A 48 -1.81 12.26 -1.85
CA ASP A 48 -0.37 12.55 -1.92
C ASP A 48 0.40 11.49 -2.71
N ILE A 49 -0.14 10.27 -2.81
CA ILE A 49 0.56 9.10 -3.37
C ILE A 49 -0.11 8.51 -4.61
N MET A 50 -1.39 8.82 -4.85
CA MET A 50 -2.14 8.24 -5.97
C MET A 50 -1.59 8.70 -7.32
N VAL A 51 -1.39 7.74 -8.24
CA VAL A 51 -1.16 8.07 -9.65
C VAL A 51 -2.49 8.50 -10.26
N ARG A 52 -2.56 9.76 -10.72
CA ARG A 52 -3.78 10.35 -11.27
C ARG A 52 -3.99 10.06 -12.75
N ASP A 53 -2.95 9.60 -13.44
CA ASP A 53 -3.03 9.13 -14.82
C ASP A 53 -3.62 7.71 -14.87
N VAL A 54 -4.95 7.62 -14.88
CA VAL A 54 -5.69 6.37 -14.84
C VAL A 54 -6.34 6.11 -16.19
N ARG A 55 -6.04 4.94 -16.78
CA ARG A 55 -6.68 4.49 -18.02
C ARG A 55 -8.06 3.89 -17.71
N TYR A 56 -9.05 4.30 -18.49
CA TYR A 56 -10.42 3.82 -18.37
C TYR A 56 -10.97 3.48 -19.76
N VAL A 57 -12.08 2.75 -19.75
CA VAL A 57 -12.86 2.40 -20.94
C VAL A 57 -14.29 2.87 -20.70
N THR A 58 -14.94 3.36 -21.74
CA THR A 58 -16.37 3.72 -21.73
C THR A 58 -17.19 2.74 -22.57
N LEU A 59 -18.49 2.65 -22.32
CA LEU A 59 -19.39 1.83 -23.14
C LEU A 59 -19.45 2.28 -24.61
N ASN A 60 -19.11 3.54 -24.87
CA ASN A 60 -19.08 4.13 -26.21
C ASN A 60 -17.68 4.12 -26.84
N SER A 61 -16.67 3.51 -26.20
CA SER A 61 -15.31 3.43 -26.74
C SER A 61 -15.27 2.61 -28.03
N THR A 62 -14.47 3.05 -29.00
CA THR A 62 -14.35 2.30 -30.27
C THR A 62 -13.42 1.10 -30.11
N TYR A 63 -13.49 0.14 -31.04
CA TYR A 63 -12.58 -1.00 -31.06
C TYR A 63 -11.11 -0.57 -31.14
N ARG A 64 -10.80 0.53 -31.83
CA ARG A 64 -9.44 1.06 -31.93
C ARG A 64 -8.94 1.53 -30.57
N ASP A 65 -9.76 2.29 -29.85
CA ASP A 65 -9.40 2.79 -28.51
C ASP A 65 -9.15 1.63 -27.55
N LEU A 66 -9.99 0.58 -27.61
CA LEU A 66 -9.77 -0.65 -26.84
C LEU A 66 -8.47 -1.36 -27.22
N HIS A 67 -8.18 -1.46 -28.51
CA HIS A 67 -6.95 -2.09 -29.01
C HIS A 67 -5.71 -1.34 -28.52
N ASP A 68 -5.73 -0.01 -28.59
CA ASP A 68 -4.62 0.84 -28.15
C ASP A 68 -4.44 0.80 -26.62
N VAL A 69 -5.53 0.77 -25.85
CA VAL A 69 -5.49 0.60 -24.39
C VAL A 69 -4.90 -0.76 -24.00
N LEU A 70 -5.26 -1.84 -24.70
CA LEU A 70 -4.73 -3.18 -24.45
C LEU A 70 -3.27 -3.34 -24.85
N LEU A 71 -2.83 -2.70 -25.95
CA LEU A 71 -1.44 -2.75 -26.39
C LEU A 71 -0.52 -1.87 -25.54
N SER A 72 -1.03 -0.74 -25.04
CA SER A 72 -0.23 0.21 -24.26
C SER A 72 0.07 -0.23 -22.82
N GLY A 73 -0.61 -1.26 -22.30
CA GLY A 73 -0.50 -1.63 -20.88
C GLY A 73 -0.64 -3.11 -20.59
N HIS A 74 0.22 -3.64 -19.72
CA HIS A 74 0.07 -4.97 -19.13
C HIS A 74 -0.92 -4.96 -17.95
N LEU A 75 -2.09 -4.35 -18.14
CA LEU A 75 -3.11 -4.24 -17.09
C LEU A 75 -3.96 -5.53 -17.07
N LYS A 76 -4.12 -6.13 -15.89
CA LYS A 76 -5.00 -7.29 -15.70
C LYS A 76 -6.48 -6.90 -15.64
N THR A 77 -6.77 -5.66 -15.26
CA THR A 77 -8.11 -5.10 -15.10
C THR A 77 -8.13 -3.64 -15.57
N LEU A 78 -9.26 -3.21 -16.10
CA LEU A 78 -9.50 -1.84 -16.57
C LEU A 78 -10.74 -1.28 -15.87
N ALA A 79 -10.72 0.01 -15.57
CA ALA A 79 -11.88 0.70 -15.02
C ALA A 79 -12.89 0.97 -16.13
N LEU A 80 -14.14 0.54 -15.93
CA LEU A 80 -15.27 0.88 -16.79
C LEU A 80 -15.94 2.14 -16.22
N VAL A 81 -16.09 3.17 -17.04
CA VAL A 81 -16.67 4.47 -16.66
C VAL A 81 -17.78 4.85 -17.65
N GLU A 82 -18.78 5.59 -17.19
CA GLU A 82 -19.92 6.02 -18.03
C GLU A 82 -19.52 7.06 -19.09
N SER A 83 -18.68 8.04 -18.71
CA SER A 83 -18.12 9.07 -19.60
C SER A 83 -16.67 9.38 -19.25
N ALA A 84 -15.92 9.80 -20.26
CA ALA A 84 -14.64 10.49 -20.13
C ALA A 84 -14.78 11.83 -19.39
#